data_AF-A0A8X6WTK7-F1
#
_entry.id   AF-A0A8X6WTK7-F1
#
_cell.length_a   1.000
_cell.length_b   1.000
_cell.length_c   1.000
_cell.angle_alpha   90.00
_cell.angle_beta   90.00
_cell.angle_gamma   90.00
#
_symmetry.space_group_name_H-M   'P 1'
#
loop_
_entity.id
_entity.type
_entity.pdbx_description
1 polymer ?
#
loop_
_entity_poly.entity_id
_entity_poly.type
_entity_poly.pdbx_seq_one_letter_code
_entity_poly.pdbx_strand_id
1 'polypeptide(L)'
;MHRPRLGVIKNFCAVMSLPNPVEQKSYDVINNKLSLVMKEVAEESMKRAAVEENSSLSDNLLTVSGDGTWKTRGHSSLIGVCAVIGPKQVRFWIGSVVLILQRM
;
A
#
# COMPACT_ATOMS: atom_id res chain seq x y z
N MET A 1 -13.28 7.64 5.39
CA MET A 1 -12.77 7.83 6.77
C MET A 1 -13.36 9.12 7.29
N HIS A 2 -14.21 9.10 8.33
CA HIS A 2 -14.72 10.34 8.92
C HIS A 2 -13.57 10.96 9.72
N ARG A 3 -12.96 12.04 9.22
CA ARG A 3 -11.84 12.69 9.90
C ARG A 3 -12.38 13.43 11.14
N PRO A 4 -11.77 13.27 12.33
CA PRO A 4 -12.17 14.04 13.49
C PRO A 4 -12.01 15.53 13.20
N ARG A 5 -12.93 16.37 13.68
CA ARG A 5 -12.80 17.83 13.55
C ARG A 5 -11.53 18.27 14.27
N LEU A 6 -10.71 19.10 13.62
CA LEU A 6 -9.42 19.59 14.14
C LEU A 6 -9.52 20.17 15.56
N GLY A 7 -10.65 20.77 15.93
CA GLY A 7 -10.89 21.28 17.28
C GLY A 7 -10.86 20.19 18.38
N VAL A 8 -11.38 18.99 18.10
CA VAL A 8 -11.41 17.90 19.09
C VAL A 8 -10.01 17.36 19.36
N ILE A 9 -9.20 17.21 18.30
CA ILE A 9 -7.81 16.73 18.43
C ILE A 9 -6.95 17.75 19.18
N LYS A 10 -7.12 19.05 18.90
CA LYS A 10 -6.39 20.11 19.62
C LYS A 10 -6.70 20.09 21.12
N ASN A 11 -7.98 19.94 21.49
CA ASN A 11 -8.38 19.86 22.90
C ASN A 11 -7.79 18.61 23.58
N PHE A 12 -7.80 17.47 22.90
CA PHE A 12 -7.17 16.25 23.40
C PHE A 12 -5.66 16.43 23.60
N CYS A 13 -4.96 17.00 22.61
CA CYS A 13 -3.52 17.30 22.73
C CYS A 13 -3.22 18.22 23.92
N ALA A 14 -4.05 19.26 24.13
CA ALA A 14 -3.89 20.17 25.27
C ALA A 14 -4.05 19.45 26.62
N VAL A 15 -5.06 18.58 26.77
CA VAL A 15 -5.27 17.78 28.00
C VAL A 15 -4.10 16.82 28.24
N MET A 16 -3.58 16.22 27.17
CA MET A 16 -2.49 15.24 27.24
C MET A 16 -1.09 15.86 27.24
N SER A 17 -0.98 17.20 27.25
CA SER A 17 0.30 17.92 27.13
C SER A 17 1.13 17.49 25.90
N LEU A 18 0.45 17.18 24.80
CA LEU A 18 1.05 16.85 23.51
C LEU A 18 1.15 18.11 22.63
N PRO A 19 2.12 18.16 21.70
CA PRO A 19 2.18 19.23 20.72
C PRO A 19 0.91 19.26 19.86
N ASN A 20 0.57 20.46 19.38
CA ASN A 20 -0.59 20.64 18.52
C ASN A 20 -0.45 19.78 17.24
N PRO A 21 -1.56 19.20 16.77
CA PRO A 21 -1.56 18.43 15.53
C PRO A 21 -1.17 19.31 14.35
N VAL A 22 -0.40 18.72 13.43
CA VAL A 22 0.01 19.36 12.18
C VAL A 22 -1.23 19.82 11.40
N GLU A 23 -1.15 20.98 10.76
CA GLU A 23 -2.24 21.49 9.94
C GLU A 23 -2.60 20.50 8.82
N GLN A 24 -3.90 20.40 8.53
CA GLN A 24 -4.39 19.43 7.56
C GLN A 24 -3.76 19.62 6.17
N LYS A 25 -3.55 20.87 5.74
CA LYS A 25 -2.89 21.20 4.48
C LYS A 25 -1.46 20.65 4.42
N SER A 26 -0.68 20.89 5.47
CA SER A 26 0.70 20.42 5.56
C SER A 26 0.76 18.89 5.60
N TYR A 27 -0.14 18.25 6.36
CA TYR A 27 -0.27 16.80 6.39
C TYR A 27 -0.58 16.23 5.00
N ASP A 28 -1.56 16.78 4.28
CA ASP A 28 -1.96 16.28 2.97
C ASP A 28 -0.82 16.45 1.95
N VAL A 29 -0.06 17.56 1.99
CA VAL A 29 1.13 17.75 1.14
C VAL A 29 2.19 16.70 1.41
N ILE A 30 2.49 16.42 2.69
CA ILE A 30 3.48 15.40 3.07
C ILE A 30 3.02 14.02 2.61
N ASN A 31 1.76 13.69 2.87
CA ASN A 31 1.19 12.38 2.54
C ASN A 31 1.16 12.15 1.02
N ASN A 32 0.83 13.18 0.23
CA ASN A 32 0.84 13.08 -1.23
C ASN A 32 2.27 12.85 -1.77
N LYS A 33 3.27 13.57 -1.24
CA LYS A 33 4.67 13.36 -1.62
C LYS A 33 5.15 11.96 -1.28
N LEU A 34 4.87 11.50 -0.05
CA LEU A 34 5.20 10.14 0.38
C LEU A 34 4.52 9.10 -0.51
N SER A 35 3.24 9.27 -0.81
CA SER A 35 2.50 8.33 -1.66
C SER A 35 3.11 8.21 -3.06
N LEU A 36 3.60 9.30 -3.64
CA LEU A 36 4.26 9.28 -4.95
C LEU A 36 5.58 8.52 -4.90
N VAL A 37 6.46 8.89 -3.96
CA VAL A 37 7.78 8.26 -3.82
C VAL A 37 7.65 6.78 -3.49
N MET A 38 6.74 6.41 -2.59
CA MET A 38 6.53 5.00 -2.22
C MET A 38 6.03 4.18 -3.40
N LYS A 39 5.21 4.78 -4.28
CA LYS A 39 4.75 4.12 -5.50
C LYS A 39 5.90 3.88 -6.47
N GLU A 40 6.74 4.89 -6.71
CA GLU A 40 7.90 4.77 -7.59
C GLU A 40 8.88 3.70 -7.10
N VAL A 41 9.22 3.71 -5.80
CA VAL A 41 10.09 2.71 -5.18
C VAL A 41 9.50 1.31 -5.28
N ALA A 42 8.18 1.17 -5.07
CA ALA A 42 7.50 -0.11 -5.23
C ALA A 42 7.58 -0.62 -6.67
N GLU A 43 7.34 0.23 -7.66
CA GLU A 43 7.42 -0.13 -9.08
C GLU A 43 8.85 -0.53 -9.49
N GLU A 44 9.87 0.22 -9.06
CA GLU A 44 11.26 -0.10 -9.32
C GLU A 44 11.66 -1.43 -8.67
N SER A 45 11.28 -1.64 -7.41
CA SER A 45 11.54 -2.89 -6.69
C SER A 45 10.90 -4.08 -7.38
N MET A 46 9.68 -3.94 -7.91
CA MET A 46 9.00 -5.01 -8.65
C MET A 46 9.70 -5.32 -9.98
N LYS A 47 10.11 -4.29 -10.73
CA LYS A 47 10.87 -4.48 -11.97
C LYS A 47 12.18 -5.21 -11.72
N ARG A 48 12.93 -4.82 -10.68
CA ARG A 48 14.18 -5.49 -10.32
C ARG A 48 13.95 -6.96 -9.94
N ALA A 49 12.91 -7.23 -9.15
CA ALA A 49 12.55 -8.60 -8.78
C ALA A 49 12.21 -9.47 -10.00
N ALA A 50 11.47 -8.93 -10.96
CA ALA A 50 11.12 -9.65 -12.19
C ALA A 50 12.37 -9.98 -13.03
N VAL A 51 13.32 -9.05 -13.13
CA VAL A 51 14.59 -9.28 -13.84
C VAL A 51 15.45 -10.34 -13.13
N GLU A 52 15.54 -10.29 -11.80
CA GLU A 52 16.27 -11.28 -10.99
C GLU A 52 15.70 -12.70 -11.16
N GLU A 53 14.38 -12.86 -11.15
CA GLU A 53 13.75 -14.17 -11.34
C GLU A 53 13.90 -14.67 -12.78
N ASN A 54 13.75 -13.80 -13.78
CA ASN A 54 13.83 -14.22 -15.17
C ASN A 54 15.27 -14.59 -15.59
N SER A 55 16.28 -13.85 -15.13
CA SER A 55 17.69 -14.19 -15.38
C SER A 55 18.13 -15.52 -14.72
N SER A 56 17.36 -15.99 -13.74
CA SER A 56 17.62 -17.23 -13.01
C SER A 56 16.99 -18.48 -13.63
N LEU A 57 16.13 -18.34 -14.64
CA LEU A 57 15.40 -19.43 -15.27
C LEU A 57 16.00 -19.73 -16.65
N SER A 58 16.39 -20.99 -16.88
CA SER A 58 16.94 -21.43 -18.17
C SER A 58 15.89 -21.44 -19.29
N ASP A 59 14.61 -21.63 -18.92
CA ASP A 59 13.55 -21.99 -19.87
C ASP A 59 12.47 -20.88 -20.01
N ASN A 60 12.71 -19.68 -19.48
CA ASN A 60 11.76 -18.54 -19.45
C ASN A 60 10.37 -18.86 -18.85
N LEU A 61 10.19 -20.02 -18.20
CA LEU A 61 8.93 -20.41 -17.57
C LEU A 61 8.92 -19.97 -16.09
N LEU A 62 8.40 -18.78 -15.83
CA LEU A 62 8.25 -18.22 -14.49
C LEU A 62 6.91 -18.65 -13.87
N THR A 63 6.95 -19.61 -12.94
CA THR A 63 5.77 -19.96 -12.12
C THR A 63 5.79 -19.16 -10.83
N VAL A 64 4.69 -18.47 -10.52
CA VAL A 64 4.52 -17.70 -9.27
C VAL A 64 3.25 -18.14 -8.56
N SER A 65 3.30 -18.15 -7.22
CA SER A 65 2.13 -18.33 -6.36
C SER A 65 1.83 -17.01 -5.66
N GLY A 66 0.56 -16.61 -5.60
CA GLY A 66 0.14 -15.37 -4.95
C GLY A 66 -0.98 -15.61 -3.95
N ASP A 67 -0.86 -15.02 -2.77
CA ASP A 67 -1.91 -14.99 -1.74
C ASP A 67 -2.17 -13.54 -1.32
N GLY A 68 -3.40 -13.20 -0.97
CA GLY A 68 -3.73 -11.83 -0.62
C GLY A 68 -4.94 -11.71 0.28
N THR A 69 -4.89 -10.71 1.16
CA THR A 69 -5.98 -10.32 2.03
C THR A 69 -6.52 -8.95 1.65
N TRP A 70 -7.83 -8.79 1.76
CA TRP A 70 -8.54 -7.58 1.31
C TRP A 70 -9.40 -7.09 2.45
N LYS A 71 -9.28 -5.81 2.80
CA LYS A 71 -10.23 -5.18 3.71
C LYS A 71 -11.42 -4.67 2.90
N THR A 72 -12.51 -5.43 2.91
CA THR A 72 -13.77 -5.02 2.29
C THR A 72 -14.52 -4.03 3.20
N ARG A 73 -15.08 -2.98 2.61
CA ARG A 73 -16.06 -2.12 3.31
C ARG A 73 -17.29 -2.02 2.40
N GLY A 74 -18.23 -2.94 2.57
CA GLY A 74 -19.36 -3.11 1.65
C GLY A 74 -18.95 -3.89 0.40
N HIS A 75 -19.53 -3.56 -0.77
CA HIS A 75 -19.30 -4.24 -2.05
C HIS A 75 -18.01 -3.82 -2.79
N SER A 76 -17.10 -3.10 -2.13
CA SER A 76 -15.84 -2.69 -2.74
C SER A 76 -14.68 -2.84 -1.77
N SER A 77 -13.61 -3.46 -2.26
CA SER A 77 -12.34 -3.57 -1.55
C SER A 77 -11.62 -2.22 -1.63
N LEU A 78 -11.40 -1.59 -0.47
CA LEU A 78 -10.77 -0.26 -0.42
C LEU A 78 -9.25 -0.38 -0.37
N ILE A 79 -8.74 -1.42 0.30
CA ILE A 79 -7.31 -1.63 0.58
C ILE A 79 -7.06 -3.15 0.59
N GLY A 80 -6.07 -3.60 -0.18
CA GLY A 80 -5.62 -4.99 -0.22
C GLY A 80 -4.12 -5.11 0.06
N VAL A 81 -3.72 -6.30 0.50
CA VAL A 81 -2.32 -6.73 0.63
C VAL A 81 -2.22 -8.04 -0.12
N CYS A 82 -1.25 -8.16 -1.01
CA CYS A 82 -0.98 -9.38 -1.77
C CYS A 82 0.50 -9.73 -1.61
N ALA A 83 0.81 -10.98 -1.38
CA ALA A 83 2.16 -11.52 -1.43
C ALA A 83 2.28 -12.39 -2.67
N VAL A 84 3.34 -12.21 -3.43
CA VAL A 84 3.66 -13.04 -4.60
C VAL A 84 5.01 -13.68 -4.37
N ILE A 85 5.06 -15.00 -4.54
CA ILE A 85 6.19 -15.87 -4.28
C ILE A 85 6.62 -16.49 -5.60
N GLY A 86 7.86 -16.21 -5.98
CA GLY A 86 8.56 -16.89 -7.06
C GLY A 86 9.39 -18.07 -6.55
N PRO A 87 10.00 -18.85 -7.46
CA PRO A 87 10.78 -20.03 -7.12
C PRO A 87 12.00 -19.74 -6.22
N LYS A 88 12.55 -18.52 -6.24
CA LYS A 88 13.67 -18.13 -5.36
C LYS A 88 13.34 -17.11 -4.28
N GLN A 89 12.35 -16.23 -4.49
CA GLN A 89 12.09 -15.14 -3.55
C GLN A 89 10.61 -14.88 -3.24
N VAL A 90 10.36 -14.59 -1.96
CA VAL A 90 9.07 -14.16 -1.40
C VAL A 90 9.08 -12.63 -1.32
N ARG A 91 8.12 -11.95 -1.97
CA ARG A 91 7.93 -10.50 -1.79
C ARG A 91 6.49 -10.17 -1.39
N PHE A 92 6.36 -9.24 -0.45
CA PHE A 92 5.08 -8.75 0.08
C PHE A 92 4.71 -7.41 -0.55
N TRP A 93 3.43 -7.23 -0.87
CA TRP A 93 2.91 -6.02 -1.51
C TRP A 93 1.68 -5.49 -0.77
N ILE A 94 1.67 -4.18 -0.51
CA ILE A 94 0.52 -3.47 0.06
C ILE A 94 0.07 -2.47 -0.99
N GLY A 95 -1.14 -2.63 -1.53
CA GLY A 95 -1.68 -1.64 -2.45
C GLY A 95 -3.16 -1.78 -2.71
N SER A 96 -3.77 -0.67 -3.09
CA SER A 96 -5.19 -0.60 -3.41
C SER A 96 -5.37 -0.98 -4.87
N VAL A 97 -5.49 -2.28 -5.16
CA VAL A 97 -6.01 -2.75 -6.44
C VAL A 97 -7.53 -2.73 -6.35
N VAL A 98 -8.18 -1.82 -7.08
CA VAL A 98 -9.58 -1.97 -7.43
C VAL A 98 -9.65 -3.07 -8.48
N LEU A 99 -9.68 -4.33 -8.04
CA LEU A 99 -10.14 -5.43 -8.84
C LEU A 99 -11.67 -5.40 -8.70
N ILE A 100 -12.34 -4.87 -9.70
CA ILE A 100 -13.73 -5.26 -9.97
C ILE A 100 -13.63 -6.75 -10.22
N LEU A 101 -14.00 -7.54 -9.21
CA LEU A 101 -14.22 -8.97 -9.36
C LEU A 101 -15.12 -9.11 -10.59
N GLN A 102 -14.57 -9.81 -11.58
CA GLN A 102 -15.32 -10.37 -12.69
C GLN A 102 -16.65 -10.87 -12.14
N ARG A 103 -17.72 -10.22 -12.60
CA ARG A 103 -19.07 -10.74 -12.43
C ARG A 103 -19.03 -12.19 -12.93
N MET A 104 -19.64 -13.07 -12.13
CA MET A 104 -19.92 -14.48 -12.47
C MET A 104 -20.24 -14.69 -13.94
#